data_AF-A0A929VHN0-F1
#
_entry.id   AF-A0A929VHN0-F1
#
_cell.length_a   1.000
_cell.length_b   1.000
_cell.length_c   1.000
_cell.angle_alpha   90.00
_cell.angle_beta   90.00
_cell.angle_gamma   90.00
#
_symmetry.space_group_name_H-M   'P 1'
#
loop_
_entity.id
_entity.type
_entity.pdbx_description
1 polymer ?
#
loop_
_entity_poly.entity_id
_entity_poly.type
_entity_poly.pdbx_seq_one_letter_code
_entity_poly.pdbx_strand_id
1 'polypeptide(L)' 'MTYSEEIKKIRQKCFLSQEVFGRELGVSFSSINRWESGKTKPNMSAMKKIKEFCEVQGIDFSALEAEWTK' A
#
# COMPACT_ATOMS: atom_id res chain seq x y z
N MET A 1 4.53 7.69 -11.75
CA MET A 1 3.86 7.60 -10.44
C MET A 1 4.85 7.01 -9.47
N THR A 2 4.95 7.55 -8.27
CA THR A 2 5.84 7.06 -7.21
C THR A 2 5.19 5.89 -6.46
N TYR A 3 5.98 5.08 -5.74
CA TYR A 3 5.43 4.01 -4.88
C TYR A 3 4.36 4.54 -3.91
N SER A 4 4.54 5.76 -3.38
CA SER A 4 3.59 6.42 -2.47
C SER A 4 2.24 6.70 -3.12
N GLU A 5 2.23 7.12 -4.39
CA GLU A 5 1.01 7.36 -5.15
C GLU A 5 0.30 6.05 -5.51
N GLU A 6 1.04 4.99 -5.85
CA GLU A 6 0.44 3.69 -6.15
C GLU A 6 -0.21 3.05 -4.91
N ILE A 7 0.41 3.15 -3.73
CA ILE A 7 -0.20 2.69 -2.47
C ILE A 7 -1.53 3.42 -2.21
N LYS A 8 -1.55 4.74 -2.38
CA LYS A 8 -2.74 5.56 -2.21
C LYS A 8 -3.84 5.17 -3.22
N LYS A 9 -3.45 4.90 -4.46
CA LYS A 9 -4.36 4.50 -5.54
C LYS A 9 -4.97 3.12 -5.30
N ILE A 10 -4.20 2.15 -4.83
CA ILE A 10 -4.71 0.82 -4.41
C ILE A 10 -5.78 1.00 -3.34
N ARG A 11 -5.48 1.76 -2.27
CA ARG A 11 -6.44 2.04 -1.20
C ARG A 11 -7.72 2.68 -1.71
N GLN A 12 -7.58 3.70 -2.57
CA GLN A 12 -8.73 4.44 -3.11
C GLN A 12 -9.59 3.59 -4.05
N LYS A 13 -9.01 2.66 -4.82
CA LYS A 13 -9.76 1.69 -5.63
C LYS A 13 -10.63 0.76 -4.77
N CYS A 14 -10.20 0.46 -3.55
CA CYS A 14 -11.00 -0.29 -2.57
C CYS A 14 -11.97 0.57 -1.76
N PHE A 15 -12.05 1.89 -2.01
CA PHE A 15 -12.87 2.84 -1.23
C PHE A 15 -12.57 2.84 0.28
N LEU A 16 -11.32 2.55 0.67
CA LEU A 16 -10.94 2.47 2.08
C LEU A 16 -10.35 3.79 2.59
N SER A 17 -10.60 4.11 3.86
CA SER A 17 -9.83 5.13 4.59
C SER A 17 -8.42 4.60 4.90
N GLN A 18 -7.46 5.49 5.19
CA GLN A 18 -6.11 5.06 5.61
C GLN A 18 -6.16 4.22 6.89
N GLU A 19 -7.13 4.47 7.77
CA GLU A 19 -7.30 3.71 9.01
C GLU A 19 -7.79 2.29 8.72
N VAL A 20 -8.84 2.14 7.91
CA VAL A 20 -9.36 0.82 7.54
C VAL A 20 -8.31 0.04 6.76
N PHE A 21 -7.63 0.68 5.81
CA PHE A 21 -6.56 0.03 5.06
C PHE A 21 -5.40 -0.42 5.96
N GLY A 22 -5.03 0.38 6.97
CA GLY A 22 -4.08 -0.04 7.99
C GLY A 22 -4.54 -1.29 8.73
N ARG A 23 -5.81 -1.37 9.13
CA ARG A 23 -6.40 -2.55 9.79
C ARG A 23 -6.36 -3.78 8.89
N GLU A 24 -6.76 -3.66 7.61
CA GLU A 24 -6.68 -4.75 6.63
C GLU A 24 -5.26 -5.29 6.46
N LEU A 25 -4.26 -4.40 6.47
CA LEU A 25 -2.84 -4.75 6.38
C LEU A 25 -2.21 -5.10 7.75
N GLY A 26 -2.96 -5.05 8.85
CA GLY A 26 -2.44 -5.23 10.21
C GLY A 26 -1.27 -4.29 10.54
N VAL A 27 -1.38 -3.01 10.18
CA VAL A 27 -0.43 -1.93 10.49
C VAL A 27 -1.19 -0.69 10.99
N SER A 28 -0.46 0.26 11.59
CA SER A 28 -1.08 1.50 12.07
C SER A 28 -1.48 2.44 10.93
N PHE A 29 -2.50 3.26 11.15
CA PHE A 29 -2.82 4.41 10.28
C PHE A 29 -1.58 5.25 9.98
N SER A 30 -0.75 5.51 10.99
CA SER A 30 0.47 6.32 10.86
C SER A 30 1.48 5.71 9.87
N SER A 31 1.54 4.38 9.77
CA SER A 31 2.36 3.68 8.78
C SER A 31 1.85 3.97 7.37
N ILE A 32 0.55 3.81 7.12
CA ILE A 32 -0.09 4.12 5.83
C ILE A 32 0.13 5.60 5.46
N ASN A 33 -0.09 6.51 6.40
CA ASN A 33 0.10 7.93 6.18
C ASN A 33 1.53 8.28 5.74
N ARG A 34 2.56 7.67 6.36
CA ARG A 34 3.95 7.88 5.97
C ARG A 34 4.29 7.26 4.61
N TRP A 35 3.71 6.12 4.26
CA TRP A 35 3.89 5.50 2.95
C TRP A 35 3.24 6.33 1.84
N GLU A 36 1.98 6.75 2.00
CA GLU A 36 1.26 7.55 1.01
C GLU A 36 1.80 8.99 0.87
N SER A 37 2.50 9.49 1.89
CA SER A 37 3.20 10.79 1.82
C SER A 37 4.66 10.67 1.35
N GLY A 38 5.14 9.46 1.04
CA GLY A 38 6.50 9.22 0.59
C GLY A 38 7.59 9.39 1.66
N LYS A 39 7.22 9.63 2.92
CA LYS A 39 8.16 9.86 4.03
C LYS A 39 8.98 8.61 4.37
N THR A 40 8.40 7.43 4.18
CA THR A 40 9.08 6.14 4.41
C THR A 40 8.56 5.10 3.43
N LYS A 41 9.42 4.20 2.96
CA LYS A 41 9.01 3.03 2.19
C LYS A 41 8.46 1.92 3.11
N PRO A 42 7.48 1.12 2.66
CA PRO A 42 7.13 -0.14 3.32
C PRO A 42 8.35 -1.07 3.37
N ASN A 43 8.50 -1.82 4.45
CA ASN A 43 9.50 -2.89 4.52
C ASN A 43 9.00 -4.16 3.81
N MET A 44 9.86 -5.18 3.68
CA MET A 44 9.50 -6.45 3.01
C MET A 44 8.23 -7.11 3.58
N SER A 45 8.07 -7.12 4.91
CA SER A 45 6.90 -7.72 5.54
C SER A 45 5.63 -6.96 5.20
N ALA A 46 5.66 -5.63 5.30
CA ALA A 46 4.56 -4.77 4.91
C ALA A 46 4.23 -4.89 3.42
N MET A 47 5.25 -4.98 2.56
CA MET A 47 5.05 -5.11 1.13
C MET A 47 4.40 -6.45 0.77
N LYS A 48 4.79 -7.54 1.44
CA LYS A 48 4.13 -8.85 1.32
C LYS A 48 2.63 -8.76 1.65
N LYS A 49 2.28 -8.06 2.73
CA LYS A 49 0.86 -7.86 3.11
C LYS A 49 0.09 -7.04 2.08
N ILE A 50 0.71 -5.98 1.51
CA ILE A 50 0.09 -5.19 0.44
C ILE A 50 -0.16 -6.08 -0.79
N LYS A 51 0.81 -6.91 -1.15
CA LYS A 51 0.67 -7.87 -2.26
C LYS A 51 -0.48 -8.85 -2.00
N GLU A 52 -0.50 -9.51 -0.84
CA GLU A 52 -1.57 -10.44 -0.45
C GLU A 52 -2.95 -9.76 -0.47
N PHE A 53 -3.03 -8.53 0.04
CA PHE A 53 -4.26 -7.73 -0.05
C PHE A 53 -4.68 -7.48 -1.50
N CYS A 54 -3.76 -7.10 -2.39
CA CYS A 54 -4.07 -6.86 -3.79
C CYS A 54 -4.53 -8.14 -4.50
N GLU A 55 -3.91 -9.28 -4.22
CA GLU A 55 -4.31 -10.59 -4.77
C GLU A 55 -5.74 -10.95 -4.36
N VAL A 56 -6.10 -10.77 -3.09
CA VAL A 56 -7.46 -11.01 -2.58
C VAL A 56 -8.50 -10.07 -3.22
N GLN A 57 -8.13 -8.81 -3.45
CA GLN A 57 -9.01 -7.80 -4.05
C GLN A 57 -9.03 -7.83 -5.59
N GLY A 58 -8.20 -8.67 -6.24
CA GLY A 58 -8.05 -8.70 -7.69
C GLY A 58 -7.45 -7.41 -8.28
N ILE A 59 -6.56 -6.74 -7.54
CA ILE A 59 -5.91 -5.49 -7.94
C ILE A 59 -4.53 -5.78 -8.51
N ASP A 60 -4.24 -5.19 -9.67
CA ASP A 60 -2.90 -5.19 -10.24
C ASP A 60 -1.89 -4.43 -9.35
N PHE A 61 -0.85 -5.15 -8.91
CA PHE A 61 0.21 -4.67 -8.03
C PHE A 61 1.53 -4.41 -8.78
N SER A 62 1.63 -4.76 -10.06
CA SER A 62 2.88 -4.71 -10.83
C SER A 62 3.54 -3.33 -10.86
N ALA A 63 2.75 -2.26 -11.00
CA ALA A 63 3.23 -0.88 -10.98
C ALA A 63 3.86 -0.49 -9.63
N LEU A 64 3.28 -0.94 -8.52
CA LEU A 64 3.82 -0.69 -7.19
C LEU A 64 5.12 -1.48 -6.97
N GLU A 65 5.18 -2.74 -7.41
CA GLU A 65 6.37 -3.58 -7.29
C GLU A 65 7.58 -2.98 -8.02
N ALA A 66 7.38 -2.51 -9.26
CA ALA A 66 8.42 -1.89 -10.07
C ALA A 66 8.98 -0.61 -9.41
N GLU A 67 8.10 0.26 -8.91
CA GLU A 67 8.51 1.53 -8.28
C GLU A 67 9.11 1.34 -6.88
N TRP A 68 8.70 0.33 -6.13
CA TRP A 68 9.25 0.07 -4.81
C TRP A 68 10.68 -0.49 -4.85
N THR A 69 10.95 -1.35 -5.83
CA THR A 69 12.25 -2.02 -6.05
C THR A 69 13.33 -1.06 -6.59
N LYS A 70 12.92 0.10 -7.12
CA LYS A 70 13.78 1.19 -7.58
C LYS A 70 14.33 2.03 -6.43
#